data_AF-A0A7S1RXF8-F1
#
_entry.id   AF-A0A7S1RXF8-F1
#
_cell.length_a   1.000
_cell.length_b   1.000
_cell.length_c   1.000
_cell.angle_alpha   90.00
_cell.angle_beta   90.00
_cell.angle_gamma   90.00
#
_symmetry.space_group_name_H-M   'P 1'
#
loop_
_entity.id
_entity.type
_entity.pdbx_description
1 polymer ?
#
loop_
_entity_poly.entity_id
_entity_poly.type
_entity_poly.pdbx_seq_one_letter_code
_entity_poly.pdbx_strand_id
1 'polypeptide(L)'
;GMQKVLRDKLDLEGLPCLRVSGAGSEEVNGVYVRVPGSRGYPGGTHDAWEHSSRPGYFLANTDGDAAGHPEWGRRWALYWPKGPCYAKSDSNDDVPPEGEWEEAPWVSLAKLGTPGEGPAPRIEH
;
A
#
# COMPACT_ATOMS: atom_id res chain seq x y z
N GLY A 1 -9.11 -25.47 -11.94
CA GLY A 1 -9.49 -24.06 -11.95
C GLY A 1 -8.49 -23.27 -11.14
N MET A 2 -7.75 -22.37 -11.77
CA MET A 2 -6.60 -21.64 -11.18
C MET A 2 -6.98 -20.82 -9.93
N GLN A 3 -8.27 -20.44 -9.80
CA GLN A 3 -8.84 -19.80 -8.61
C GLN A 3 -8.91 -20.69 -7.37
N LYS A 4 -8.96 -22.03 -7.51
CA LYS A 4 -8.99 -22.96 -6.37
C LYS A 4 -7.58 -23.28 -5.87
N VAL A 5 -6.59 -23.30 -6.76
CA VAL A 5 -5.19 -23.61 -6.43
C VAL A 5 -4.52 -22.49 -5.63
N LEU A 6 -4.95 -21.24 -5.78
CA LEU A 6 -4.49 -20.12 -4.93
C LEU A 6 -5.10 -20.15 -3.51
N ARG A 7 -6.30 -20.74 -3.34
CA ARG A 7 -6.88 -21.01 -2.01
C ARG A 7 -6.19 -22.17 -1.28
N ASP A 8 -5.67 -23.14 -2.02
CA ASP A 8 -5.08 -24.36 -1.44
C ASP A 8 -3.54 -24.28 -1.27
N LYS A 9 -2.88 -23.14 -1.57
CA LYS A 9 -1.41 -22.97 -1.43
C LYS A 9 -0.93 -21.74 -0.66
N LEU A 10 -1.82 -20.91 -0.14
CA LEU A 10 -1.51 -20.09 1.03
C LEU A 10 -2.53 -20.45 2.11
N ASP A 11 -2.05 -21.02 3.21
CA ASP A 11 -2.69 -20.86 4.51
C ASP A 11 -2.76 -19.34 4.78
N LEU A 12 -3.81 -18.70 4.27
CA LEU A 12 -4.19 -17.32 4.62
C LEU A 12 -4.81 -17.27 6.03
N GLU A 13 -5.04 -18.43 6.66
CA GLU A 13 -5.40 -18.55 8.07
C GLU A 13 -4.13 -18.37 8.94
N GLY A 14 -3.71 -17.12 9.14
CA GLY A 14 -2.68 -16.78 10.13
C GLY A 14 -1.69 -15.69 9.73
N LEU A 15 -1.65 -15.27 8.47
CA LEU A 15 -0.89 -14.09 8.07
C LEU A 15 -1.69 -12.82 8.39
N PRO A 16 -1.07 -11.80 9.01
CA PRO A 16 -1.70 -10.50 9.15
C PRO A 16 -2.17 -10.00 7.79
N CYS A 17 -3.46 -9.68 7.70
CA CYS A 17 -4.07 -9.09 6.52
C CYS A 17 -4.77 -7.77 6.90
N LEU A 18 -4.98 -6.91 5.92
CA LEU A 18 -5.75 -5.69 6.07
C LEU A 18 -6.65 -5.50 4.86
N ARG A 19 -7.72 -4.75 5.03
CA ARG A 19 -8.68 -4.40 3.99
C ARG A 19 -8.52 -2.94 3.61
N VAL A 20 -8.36 -2.70 2.31
CA VAL A 20 -8.45 -1.38 1.69
C VAL A 20 -9.81 -1.26 1.01
N SER A 21 -10.53 -0.18 1.27
CA SER A 21 -11.87 0.06 0.72
C SER A 21 -12.11 1.53 0.42
N GLY A 22 -13.17 1.84 -0.33
CA GLY A 22 -13.61 3.21 -0.57
C GLY A 22 -12.78 3.99 -1.60
N ALA A 23 -11.65 3.45 -2.08
CA ALA A 23 -10.91 4.09 -3.15
C ALA A 23 -11.79 4.19 -4.40
N GLY A 24 -11.66 5.28 -5.15
CA GLY A 24 -12.27 5.47 -6.48
C GLY A 24 -11.82 4.46 -7.56
N SER A 25 -11.07 3.43 -7.17
CA SER A 25 -10.57 2.37 -8.03
C SER A 25 -10.79 1.01 -7.37
N GLU A 26 -11.56 0.16 -8.03
CA GLU A 26 -11.72 -1.26 -7.66
C GLU A 26 -10.39 -2.04 -7.73
N GLU A 27 -9.35 -1.45 -8.30
CA GLU A 27 -8.02 -2.04 -8.36
C GLU A 27 -7.21 -1.85 -7.09
N VAL A 28 -7.49 -0.77 -6.36
CA VAL A 28 -6.85 -0.45 -5.08
C VAL A 28 -7.57 -1.15 -3.94
N ASN A 29 -8.89 -1.26 -4.03
CA ASN A 29 -9.73 -1.91 -3.04
C ASN A 29 -9.46 -3.42 -3.01
N GLY A 30 -9.32 -3.98 -1.82
CA GLY A 30 -9.08 -5.41 -1.66
C GLY A 30 -8.41 -5.78 -0.35
N VAL A 31 -7.92 -7.02 -0.29
CA VAL A 31 -7.19 -7.56 0.86
C VAL A 31 -5.70 -7.52 0.55
N TYR A 32 -4.93 -6.94 1.47
CA TYR A 32 -3.48 -6.92 1.42
C TYR A 32 -2.93 -7.82 2.52
N VAL A 33 -1.87 -8.55 2.22
CA VAL A 33 -1.23 -9.51 3.12
C VAL A 33 0.17 -9.04 3.45
N ARG A 34 0.57 -9.14 4.72
CA ARG A 34 1.91 -8.78 5.13
C ARG A 34 2.92 -9.73 4.49
N VAL A 35 4.00 -9.17 3.94
CA VAL A 35 5.12 -9.96 3.39
C VAL A 35 6.37 -9.72 4.26
N PRO A 36 6.70 -10.65 5.19
CA PRO A 36 7.84 -10.48 6.08
C PRO A 36 9.16 -10.35 5.32
N GLY A 37 10.00 -9.36 5.69
CA GLY A 37 11.31 -9.17 5.09
C GLY A 37 11.31 -8.55 3.68
N SER A 38 10.15 -8.18 3.15
CA SER A 38 10.07 -7.41 1.91
C SER A 38 10.62 -5.99 2.15
N ARG A 39 11.70 -5.65 1.44
CA ARG A 39 12.06 -4.26 1.19
C ARG A 39 11.21 -3.84 0.01
N GLY A 40 10.23 -2.98 0.26
CA GLY A 40 9.43 -2.42 -0.81
C GLY A 40 10.37 -1.86 -1.86
N TYR A 41 10.08 -2.15 -3.10
CA TYR A 41 10.74 -1.50 -4.21
C TYR A 41 9.93 -0.22 -4.51
N PRO A 42 10.52 0.99 -4.62
CA PRO A 42 11.95 1.30 -4.69
C PRO A 42 12.58 1.69 -3.33
N GLY A 43 13.91 1.86 -3.34
CA GLY A 43 14.75 2.08 -2.16
C GLY A 43 14.21 3.15 -1.20
N GLY A 44 14.29 2.85 0.10
CA GLY A 44 13.71 3.69 1.16
C GLY A 44 12.35 3.19 1.65
N THR A 45 11.85 2.05 1.18
CA THR A 45 10.62 1.45 1.69
C THR A 45 10.84 0.13 2.44
N HIS A 46 10.09 -0.07 3.52
CA HIS A 46 10.15 -1.24 4.39
C HIS A 46 8.74 -1.71 4.80
N ASP A 47 8.64 -2.94 5.31
CA ASP A 47 7.43 -3.56 5.84
C ASP A 47 6.24 -3.59 4.86
N ALA A 48 6.47 -4.17 3.67
CA ALA A 48 5.45 -4.16 2.63
C ALA A 48 4.27 -5.11 2.88
N TRP A 49 3.07 -4.64 2.51
CA TRP A 49 1.83 -5.42 2.43
C TRP A 49 1.39 -5.48 0.97
N GLU A 50 1.21 -6.66 0.40
CA GLU A 50 0.93 -6.82 -1.03
C GLU A 50 -0.53 -7.19 -1.28
N HIS A 51 -1.12 -6.67 -2.34
CA HIS A 51 -2.49 -6.99 -2.72
C HIS A 51 -2.60 -8.47 -3.11
N SER A 52 -3.48 -9.20 -2.42
CA SER A 52 -3.62 -10.66 -2.53
C SER A 52 -3.92 -11.21 -3.93
N SER A 53 -4.45 -10.37 -4.83
CA SER A 53 -4.79 -10.76 -6.20
C SER A 53 -4.28 -9.83 -7.31
N ARG A 54 -3.53 -8.77 -6.97
CA ARG A 54 -3.10 -7.74 -7.95
C ARG A 54 -1.62 -7.39 -7.76
N PRO A 55 -0.71 -8.02 -8.53
CA PRO A 55 0.71 -7.71 -8.47
C PRO A 55 1.00 -6.23 -8.72
N GLY A 56 1.98 -5.67 -8.00
CA GLY A 56 2.37 -4.27 -8.13
C GLY A 56 1.50 -3.28 -7.34
N TYR A 57 0.51 -3.77 -6.59
CA TYR A 57 -0.21 -2.99 -5.59
C TYR A 57 0.29 -3.38 -4.21
N PHE A 58 0.81 -2.43 -3.45
CA PHE A 58 1.35 -2.69 -2.13
C PHE A 58 1.30 -1.46 -1.23
N LEU A 59 1.32 -1.67 0.08
CA LEU A 59 1.53 -0.62 1.07
C LEU A 59 2.92 -0.79 1.64
N ALA A 60 3.66 0.31 1.81
CA ALA A 60 4.95 0.27 2.48
C ALA A 60 5.20 1.56 3.26
N ASN A 61 5.97 1.47 4.34
CA ASN A 61 6.49 2.65 5.01
C ASN A 61 7.58 3.26 4.12
N THR A 62 7.50 4.56 3.89
CA THR A 62 8.40 5.34 3.04
C THR A 62 9.22 6.26 3.93
N ASP A 63 10.55 6.15 3.82
CA ASP A 63 11.48 7.10 4.42
C ASP A 63 11.84 8.19 3.40
N GLY A 64 11.29 9.40 3.61
CA GLY A 64 11.54 10.56 2.76
C GLY A 64 13.01 10.96 2.68
N ASP A 65 13.79 10.83 3.76
CA ASP A 65 15.23 11.13 3.74
C ASP A 65 15.97 10.15 2.82
N ALA A 66 15.64 8.86 2.92
CA ALA A 66 16.20 7.83 2.04
C ALA A 66 15.81 8.02 0.57
N ALA A 67 14.64 8.62 0.31
CA ALA A 67 14.16 8.97 -1.02
C ALA A 67 14.74 10.30 -1.55
N GLY A 68 15.54 11.03 -0.76
CA GLY A 68 16.07 12.35 -1.13
C GLY A 68 15.05 13.49 -1.04
N HIS A 69 13.94 13.26 -0.34
CA HIS A 69 12.82 14.16 -0.14
C HIS A 69 12.45 14.23 1.36
N PRO A 70 13.28 14.87 2.20
CA PRO A 70 13.07 14.98 3.65
C PRO A 70 11.70 15.56 4.02
N GLU A 71 11.14 16.42 3.16
CA GLU A 71 9.83 17.04 3.35
C GLU A 71 8.67 16.05 3.30
N TRP A 72 8.88 14.83 2.78
CA TRP A 72 7.90 13.75 2.81
C TRP A 72 7.82 13.09 4.19
N GLY A 73 8.89 13.18 4.99
CA GLY A 73 9.00 12.51 6.29
C GLY A 73 8.84 10.99 6.18
N ARG A 74 8.59 10.35 7.32
CA ARG A 74 8.17 8.94 7.36
C ARG A 74 6.66 8.82 7.27
N ARG A 75 6.18 8.05 6.30
CA ARG A 75 4.75 7.86 6.05
C ARG A 75 4.49 6.48 5.49
N TRP A 76 3.32 5.94 5.79
CA TRP A 76 2.81 4.82 5.02
C TRP A 76 2.30 5.31 3.68
N ALA A 77 2.62 4.57 2.62
CA ALA A 77 2.22 4.88 1.26
C ALA A 77 1.63 3.65 0.57
N LEU A 78 0.55 3.87 -0.19
CA LEU A 78 -0.03 2.88 -1.09
C LEU A 78 0.55 3.11 -2.47
N TYR A 79 1.12 2.05 -3.02
CA TYR A 79 1.69 1.99 -4.34
C TYR A 79 0.78 1.20 -5.26
N TRP A 80 0.68 1.69 -6.48
CA TRP A 80 0.10 1.02 -7.64
C TRP A 80 1.19 0.91 -8.71
N PRO A 81 0.96 0.23 -9.85
CA PRO A 81 2.02 -0.05 -10.82
C PRO A 81 2.75 1.18 -11.39
N LYS A 82 2.16 2.39 -11.29
CA LYS A 82 2.80 3.63 -11.74
C LYS A 82 3.65 4.30 -10.65
N GLY A 83 3.52 3.91 -9.39
CA GLY A 83 4.26 4.44 -8.25
C GLY A 83 3.36 4.66 -7.04
N PRO A 84 3.68 5.55 -6.10
CA PRO A 84 2.81 5.79 -4.95
C PRO A 84 1.60 6.66 -5.32
N CYS A 85 0.46 6.48 -4.65
CA CYS A 85 -0.79 7.20 -4.91
C CYS A 85 -1.54 7.73 -3.68
N TYR A 86 -1.45 7.06 -2.54
CA TYR A 86 -2.05 7.53 -1.28
C TYR A 86 -1.04 7.43 -0.16
N ALA A 87 -1.17 8.29 0.86
CA ALA A 87 -0.31 8.24 2.03
C ALA A 87 -1.08 8.54 3.30
N LYS A 88 -0.48 8.15 4.42
CA LYS A 88 -0.92 8.56 5.74
C LYS A 88 0.28 8.67 6.67
N SER A 89 0.36 9.79 7.37
CA SER A 89 1.38 10.00 8.39
C SER A 89 1.01 9.19 9.63
N ASP A 90 1.93 8.37 10.12
CA ASP A 90 1.84 7.71 11.42
C ASP A 90 3.24 7.58 12.02
N SER A 91 3.28 7.53 13.35
CA SER A 91 4.45 7.28 14.18
C SER A 91 4.79 5.79 14.37
N ASN A 92 3.89 4.88 13.97
CA ASN A 92 4.12 3.45 14.04
C ASN A 92 4.66 2.89 12.70
N ASP A 93 5.88 2.35 12.77
CA ASP A 93 6.59 1.84 11.60
C ASP A 93 6.21 0.39 11.22
N ASP A 94 5.52 -0.36 12.10
CA ASP A 94 5.30 -1.81 11.91
C ASP A 94 4.01 -2.18 11.17
N VAL A 95 2.97 -1.33 11.26
CA VAL A 95 1.62 -1.64 10.75
C VAL A 95 1.01 -0.40 10.07
N PRO A 96 0.38 -0.56 8.88
CA PRO A 96 -0.31 0.54 8.22
C PRO A 96 -1.43 1.13 9.10
N PRO A 97 -1.55 2.46 9.21
CA PRO A 97 -2.59 3.11 9.99
C PRO A 97 -3.99 2.84 9.44
N GLU A 98 -4.94 2.57 10.34
CA GLU A 98 -6.36 2.50 10.02
C GLU A 98 -6.97 3.86 9.65
N GLY A 99 -8.17 3.84 9.09
CA GLY A 99 -8.97 5.02 8.82
C GLY A 99 -8.70 5.63 7.45
N GLU A 100 -9.11 6.89 7.27
CA GLU A 100 -9.01 7.58 5.98
C GLU A 100 -7.57 7.97 5.67
N TRP A 101 -7.17 7.71 4.43
CA TRP A 101 -5.88 8.14 3.87
C TRP A 101 -6.08 9.38 3.00
N GLU A 102 -5.00 9.98 2.53
CA GLU A 102 -5.02 11.14 1.64
C GLU A 102 -4.25 10.87 0.35
N GLU A 103 -4.51 11.64 -0.70
CA GLU A 103 -3.65 11.62 -1.88
C GLU A 103 -2.24 11.99 -1.46
N ALA A 104 -1.28 11.16 -1.85
CA ALA A 104 0.08 11.42 -1.40
C ALA A 104 0.63 12.69 -2.09
N PRO A 105 1.29 13.59 -1.34
CA PRO A 105 1.69 14.90 -1.88
C PRO A 105 2.66 14.81 -3.07
N TRP A 106 3.41 13.71 -3.18
CA TRP A 106 4.35 13.45 -4.27
C TRP A 106 3.70 12.90 -5.55
N VAL A 107 2.43 12.48 -5.53
CA VAL A 107 1.70 12.03 -6.72
C VAL A 107 1.67 13.12 -7.78
N SER A 108 1.39 14.34 -7.33
CA SER A 108 1.37 15.54 -8.15
C SER A 108 2.77 15.88 -8.69
N LEU A 109 3.82 15.72 -7.88
CA LEU A 109 5.21 15.99 -8.29
C LEU A 109 5.69 15.01 -9.37
N ALA A 110 5.36 13.73 -9.21
CA ALA A 110 5.80 12.68 -10.13
C ALA A 110 4.87 12.51 -11.36
N LYS A 111 3.77 13.28 -11.44
CA LYS A 111 2.76 13.19 -12.52
C LYS A 111 2.24 11.77 -12.76
N LEU A 112 2.16 10.97 -11.70
CA LEU A 112 1.80 9.55 -11.80
C LEU A 112 0.28 9.34 -11.86
N GLY A 113 -0.48 10.31 -11.33
CA GLY A 113 -1.93 10.25 -11.18
C GLY A 113 -2.36 9.30 -10.06
N THR A 114 -3.67 9.22 -9.83
CA THR A 114 -4.27 8.26 -8.90
C THR A 114 -4.98 7.11 -9.67
N PRO A 115 -5.24 5.98 -9.01
CA PRO A 115 -5.87 4.80 -9.60
C PRO A 115 -7.30 4.94 -10.13
N GLY A 116 -7.97 6.05 -9.88
CA GLY A 116 -9.34 6.30 -10.33
C GLY A 116 -9.90 7.63 -9.80
N GLU A 117 -11.08 8.00 -10.31
CA GLU A 117 -11.85 9.15 -9.82
C GLU A 117 -12.63 8.75 -8.57
N GLY A 118 -12.34 9.36 -7.43
CA GLY A 118 -13.04 9.08 -6.18
C GLY A 118 -12.15 9.24 -4.95
N PRO A 119 -12.71 9.12 -3.75
CA PRO A 119 -12.00 9.52 -2.55
C PRO A 119 -10.80 8.60 -2.28
N ALA A 120 -9.91 9.07 -1.42
CA ALA A 120 -8.81 8.28 -0.91
C ALA A 120 -9.34 7.04 -0.14
N PRO A 121 -8.55 5.97 -0.05
CA PRO A 121 -8.97 4.74 0.59
C PRO A 121 -9.16 4.89 2.11
N ARG A 122 -9.92 3.95 2.67
CA ARG A 122 -9.97 3.64 4.09
C ARG A 122 -9.37 2.27 4.36
N ILE A 123 -8.57 2.17 5.42
CA ILE A 123 -7.94 0.92 5.86
C ILE A 123 -8.55 0.40 7.17
N GLU A 124 -8.73 -0.92 7.23
CA GLU A 124 -9.22 -1.69 8.37
C GLU A 124 -8.37 -2.97 8.53
N HIS A 125 -8.02 -3.37 9.75
CA HIS A 125 -7.28 -4.63 10.03
C HIS A 125 -8.22 -5.82 10.27
#